data_AF-A0ABC8RNM1-F1
#
_entry.id   AF-A0ABC8RNM1-F1
#
_cell.length_a   1.000
_cell.length_b   1.000
_cell.length_c   1.000
_cell.angle_alpha   90.00
_cell.angle_beta   90.00
_cell.angle_gamma   90.00
#
_symmetry.space_group_name_H-M   'P 1'
#
loop_
_entity.id
_entity.type
_entity.pdbx_description
1 polymer ?
#
loop_
_entity_poly.entity_id
_entity_poly.type
_entity_poly.pdbx_seq_one_letter_code
_entity_poly.pdbx_strand_id
1 'polypeptide(L)'
;MACPHISGIVALLKAIHPGWSLSAIKSALVTTASAKYGYDQCATAEGAPHKKADPFDYGGGHVDPNKAIVPDLIYDMNVEDYALFLCSMDYNETAISWLYRAQTPCRKQNNFPANFLSISVLVLRKIRV
;
A
#
# COMPACT_ATOMS: atom_id res chain seq x y z
N MET A 1 11.49 9.23 -12.30
CA MET A 1 11.03 8.45 -13.48
C MET A 1 10.25 7.17 -13.16
N ALA A 2 10.11 6.73 -11.90
CA ALA A 2 9.36 5.50 -11.56
C ALA A 2 7.82 5.65 -11.59
N CYS A 3 7.29 6.76 -11.09
CA CYS A 3 5.84 7.03 -11.06
C CYS A 3 5.13 6.82 -12.42
N PRO A 4 5.58 7.42 -13.55
CA PRO A 4 4.91 7.20 -14.84
C PRO A 4 4.99 5.75 -15.36
N HIS A 5 6.02 4.99 -14.99
CA HIS A 5 6.09 3.56 -15.33
C HIS A 5 4.99 2.78 -14.61
N ILE A 6 4.83 3.01 -13.30
CA ILE A 6 3.77 2.37 -12.52
C ILE A 6 2.40 2.80 -13.02
N SER A 7 2.20 4.07 -13.37
CA SER A 7 0.93 4.54 -13.95
C SER A 7 0.59 3.84 -15.26
N GLY A 8 1.58 3.61 -16.14
CA GLY A 8 1.37 2.84 -17.38
C GLY A 8 0.98 1.39 -17.12
N ILE A 9 1.64 0.73 -16.16
CA ILE A 9 1.32 -0.66 -15.78
C ILE A 9 -0.09 -0.72 -15.17
N VAL A 10 -0.46 0.22 -14.29
CA VAL A 10 -1.80 0.30 -13.70
C VAL A 10 -2.87 0.47 -14.78
N ALA A 11 -2.63 1.33 -15.77
CA ALA A 11 -3.55 1.52 -16.89
C ALA A 11 -3.76 0.21 -17.68
N LEU A 12 -2.68 -0.53 -17.93
CA LEU A 12 -2.76 -1.83 -18.62
C LEU A 12 -3.51 -2.87 -17.78
N LEU A 13 -3.20 -2.99 -16.49
CA LEU A 13 -3.91 -3.91 -15.59
C LEU A 13 -5.40 -3.59 -15.50
N LYS A 14 -5.77 -2.30 -15.47
CA LYS A 14 -7.18 -1.88 -15.47
C LYS A 14 -7.89 -2.20 -16.78
N ALA A 15 -7.18 -2.17 -17.91
CA ALA A 15 -7.72 -2.58 -19.20
C ALA A 15 -7.97 -4.09 -19.28
N ILE A 16 -7.07 -4.90 -18.70
CA ILE A 16 -7.20 -6.38 -18.65
C ILE A 16 -8.25 -6.81 -17.62
N HIS A 17 -8.31 -6.14 -16.47
CA HIS A 17 -9.26 -6.40 -15.38
C HIS A 17 -10.16 -5.20 -15.07
N PRO A 18 -11.18 -4.90 -15.92
CA PRO A 18 -12.03 -3.73 -15.75
C PRO A 18 -12.78 -3.70 -14.41
N GLY A 19 -13.11 -4.88 -13.86
CA GLY A 19 -13.84 -5.03 -12.61
C GLY A 19 -13.01 -4.82 -11.33
N TRP A 20 -11.67 -4.79 -11.41
CA TRP A 20 -10.85 -4.63 -10.22
C TRP A 20 -10.94 -3.20 -9.65
N SER A 21 -11.03 -3.10 -8.33
CA SER A 21 -10.87 -1.82 -7.64
C SER A 21 -9.43 -1.29 -7.78
N LEU A 22 -9.20 -0.01 -7.47
CA LEU A 22 -7.84 0.53 -7.42
C LEU A 22 -7.00 -0.12 -6.32
N SER A 23 -7.63 -0.49 -5.20
CA SER A 23 -6.99 -1.21 -4.09
C SER A 23 -6.57 -2.61 -4.53
N ALA A 24 -7.40 -3.30 -5.33
CA ALA A 24 -7.09 -4.60 -5.89
C ALA A 24 -5.88 -4.56 -6.84
N ILE A 25 -5.82 -3.56 -7.74
CA ILE A 25 -4.66 -3.38 -8.63
C ILE A 25 -3.40 -3.07 -7.83
N LYS A 26 -3.49 -2.17 -6.83
CA LYS A 26 -2.37 -1.89 -5.92
C LYS A 26 -1.91 -3.16 -5.21
N SER A 27 -2.83 -3.97 -4.73
CA SER A 27 -2.52 -5.24 -4.09
C SER A 27 -1.79 -6.17 -5.03
N ALA A 28 -2.30 -6.39 -6.24
CA ALA A 28 -1.66 -7.27 -7.22
C ALA A 28 -0.21 -6.83 -7.48
N LEU A 29 0.01 -5.54 -7.68
CA LEU A 29 1.36 -4.99 -7.91
C LEU A 29 2.32 -5.20 -6.72
N VAL A 30 1.82 -5.08 -5.49
CA VAL A 30 2.65 -5.19 -4.28
C VAL A 30 2.92 -6.66 -3.92
N THR A 31 1.93 -7.54 -4.04
CA THR A 31 2.09 -8.97 -3.67
C THR A 31 2.90 -9.76 -4.68
N THR A 32 2.93 -9.33 -5.95
CA THR A 32 3.74 -9.96 -6.99
C THR A 32 5.10 -9.30 -7.21
N ALA A 33 5.37 -8.19 -6.52
CA ALA A 33 6.67 -7.52 -6.59
C ALA A 33 7.79 -8.38 -5.99
N SER A 34 8.99 -8.23 -6.54
CA SER A 34 10.18 -8.94 -6.08
C SER A 34 11.01 -8.06 -5.16
N ALA A 35 11.26 -8.53 -3.93
CA ALA A 35 12.24 -7.92 -3.03
C ALA A 35 13.70 -8.19 -3.45
N LYS A 36 13.91 -9.02 -4.47
CA LYS A 36 15.24 -9.44 -4.94
C LYS A 36 15.50 -8.97 -6.37
N TYR A 37 16.76 -8.62 -6.62
CA TYR A 37 17.24 -8.12 -7.90
C TYR A 37 18.31 -9.08 -8.45
N GLY A 38 18.20 -9.48 -9.72
CA GLY A 38 19.17 -10.40 -10.35
C GLY A 38 19.31 -11.73 -9.60
N TYR A 39 20.52 -12.33 -9.60
CA TYR A 39 20.91 -13.60 -8.94
C TYR A 39 20.66 -13.64 -7.42
N ASP A 40 19.40 -13.50 -7.00
CA ASP A 40 18.94 -13.54 -5.62
C ASP A 40 19.54 -12.44 -4.70
N GLN A 41 20.06 -11.36 -5.29
CA GLN A 41 20.72 -10.31 -4.52
C GLN A 41 19.69 -9.36 -3.90
N CYS A 42 19.97 -8.93 -2.67
CA CYS A 42 19.17 -7.91 -2.01
C CYS A 42 19.51 -6.53 -2.60
N ALA A 43 18.50 -5.70 -2.81
CA ALA A 43 18.72 -4.32 -3.23
C ALA A 43 19.55 -3.55 -2.18
N THR A 44 20.31 -2.57 -2.65
CA THR A 44 21.08 -1.63 -1.81
C THR A 44 20.42 -0.26 -1.92
N ALA A 45 20.29 0.44 -0.80
CA ALA A 45 19.86 1.81 -0.80
C ALA A 45 21.05 2.72 -1.14
N GLU A 46 20.92 3.47 -2.23
CA GLU A 46 21.93 4.45 -2.70
C GLU A 46 21.93 5.76 -1.86
N GLY A 47 21.15 5.79 -0.77
CA GLY A 47 21.16 6.90 0.19
C GLY A 47 22.42 6.90 1.06
N ALA A 48 22.70 8.03 1.72
CA ALA A 48 23.74 8.12 2.73
C ALA A 48 23.13 7.94 4.13
N PRO A 49 23.60 6.97 4.95
CA PRO A 49 24.63 5.97 4.68
C PRO A 49 24.13 4.84 3.76
N HIS A 50 25.03 4.28 2.95
CA HIS A 50 24.73 3.10 2.15
C HIS A 50 24.33 1.97 3.10
N LYS A 51 23.15 1.40 2.86
CA LYS A 51 22.61 0.28 3.63
C LYS A 51 21.98 -0.74 2.72
N LYS A 52 21.84 -1.96 3.22
CA LYS A 52 20.94 -2.94 2.61
C LYS A 52 19.53 -2.34 2.56
N ALA A 53 18.90 -2.35 1.40
CA ALA A 53 17.59 -1.77 1.26
C ALA A 53 16.58 -2.57 2.09
N ASP A 54 15.69 -1.85 2.76
CA ASP A 54 14.60 -2.40 3.56
C ASP A 54 13.24 -1.97 2.96
N PRO A 55 12.12 -2.49 3.47
CA PRO A 55 10.80 -2.13 2.96
C PRO A 55 10.46 -0.64 3.06
N PHE A 56 11.19 0.17 3.86
CA PHE A 56 11.00 1.62 3.84
C PHE A 56 11.67 2.28 2.63
N ASP A 57 12.62 1.60 1.99
CA ASP A 57 13.28 2.09 0.77
C ASP A 57 12.52 1.66 -0.50
N TYR A 58 12.06 0.40 -0.58
CA TYR A 58 11.44 -0.16 -1.79
C TYR A 58 9.96 -0.56 -1.67
N GLY A 59 9.36 -0.43 -0.47
CA GLY A 59 7.97 -0.84 -0.24
C GLY A 59 7.75 -2.34 -0.49
N GLY A 60 6.90 -2.65 -1.48
CA GLY A 60 6.62 -4.02 -1.92
C GLY A 60 7.73 -4.68 -2.74
N GLY A 61 8.68 -3.89 -3.26
CA GLY A 61 9.79 -4.38 -4.08
C GLY A 61 9.70 -3.89 -5.53
N HIS A 62 10.49 -4.52 -6.40
CA HIS A 62 10.51 -4.23 -7.83
C HIS A 62 9.29 -4.85 -8.52
N VAL A 63 8.61 -4.06 -9.36
CA VAL A 63 7.37 -4.48 -10.03
C VAL A 63 7.62 -5.63 -11.02
N ASP A 64 6.73 -6.62 -11.01
CA ASP A 64 6.64 -7.67 -12.04
C ASP A 64 5.27 -7.61 -12.71
N PRO A 65 5.14 -6.92 -13.87
CA PRO A 65 3.86 -6.73 -14.54
C PRO A 65 3.22 -8.04 -14.99
N ASN A 66 4.03 -9.02 -15.40
CA ASN A 66 3.52 -10.29 -15.92
C ASN A 66 2.86 -11.12 -14.82
N LYS A 67 3.49 -11.16 -13.63
CA LYS A 67 2.87 -11.79 -12.46
C LYS A 67 1.65 -11.03 -11.95
N ALA A 68 1.68 -9.69 -12.00
CA ALA A 68 0.56 -8.86 -11.54
C ALA A 68 -0.74 -9.05 -12.35
N ILE A 69 -0.68 -9.64 -13.55
CA ILE A 69 -1.88 -9.95 -14.35
C ILE A 69 -2.70 -11.07 -13.71
N VAL A 70 -2.07 -12.09 -13.11
CA VAL A 70 -2.76 -13.19 -12.43
C VAL A 70 -2.13 -13.38 -11.05
N PRO A 71 -2.46 -12.52 -10.07
CA PRO A 71 -1.96 -12.66 -8.72
C PRO A 71 -2.68 -13.80 -7.99
N ASP A 72 -1.98 -14.48 -7.08
CA ASP A 72 -2.58 -15.55 -6.28
C ASP A 72 -3.56 -15.01 -5.22
N LEU A 73 -3.24 -13.83 -4.64
CA LEU A 73 -4.03 -13.20 -3.59
C LEU A 73 -4.10 -11.68 -3.78
N ILE A 74 -5.31 -11.14 -3.59
CA ILE A 74 -5.60 -9.71 -3.65
C ILE A 74 -6.24 -9.27 -2.33
N TYR A 75 -5.68 -8.22 -1.71
CA TYR A 75 -6.25 -7.50 -0.58
C TYR A 75 -7.05 -6.31 -1.13
N ASP A 76 -8.36 -6.49 -1.24
CA ASP A 76 -9.26 -5.44 -1.71
C ASP A 76 -9.81 -4.60 -0.54
N MET A 77 -10.02 -3.31 -0.80
CA MET A 77 -10.61 -2.35 0.12
C MET A 77 -11.39 -1.29 -0.64
N ASN A 78 -12.56 -0.94 -0.11
CA ASN A 78 -13.42 0.11 -0.62
C ASN A 78 -13.10 1.47 0.01
N VAL A 79 -13.69 2.52 -0.57
CA VAL A 79 -13.57 3.89 -0.06
C VAL A 79 -14.07 4.00 1.38
N GLU A 80 -15.13 3.26 1.71
CA GLU A 80 -15.72 3.19 3.06
C GLU A 80 -14.74 2.59 4.08
N ASP A 81 -13.95 1.58 3.70
CA ASP A 81 -12.94 0.97 4.57
C ASP A 81 -11.84 1.98 4.93
N TYR A 82 -11.46 2.83 3.97
CA TYR A 82 -10.52 3.92 4.23
C TYR A 82 -11.12 5.00 5.15
N ALA A 83 -12.40 5.33 5.01
CA ALA A 83 -13.09 6.27 5.91
C ALA A 83 -13.18 5.71 7.33
N LEU A 84 -13.49 4.42 7.49
CA LEU A 84 -13.48 3.72 8.78
C LEU A 84 -12.08 3.67 9.38
N PHE A 85 -11.05 3.45 8.57
CA PHE A 85 -9.66 3.52 9.03
C PHE A 85 -9.30 4.91 9.57
N LEU A 86 -9.63 5.99 8.84
CA LEU A 86 -9.42 7.35 9.33
C LEU A 86 -10.21 7.63 10.62
N CYS A 87 -11.45 7.14 10.71
CA CYS A 87 -12.24 7.23 11.94
C CYS A 87 -11.58 6.53 13.13
N SER A 88 -10.96 5.37 12.90
CA SER A 88 -10.27 4.60 13.97
C SER A 88 -9.00 5.28 14.48
N MET A 89 -8.41 6.17 13.69
CA MET A 89 -7.29 7.03 14.09
C MET A 89 -7.74 8.35 14.75
N ASP A 90 -9.01 8.45 15.15
CA ASP A 90 -9.62 9.64 15.77
C ASP A 90 -9.59 10.92 14.91
N TYR A 91 -9.59 10.80 13.58
CA TYR A 91 -9.83 11.96 12.70
C TYR A 91 -11.28 12.44 12.82
N ASN A 92 -11.47 13.76 12.69
CA ASN A 92 -12.79 14.39 12.77
C ASN A 92 -13.65 14.12 11.52
N GLU A 93 -14.95 13.90 11.72
CA GLU A 93 -15.93 13.65 10.64
C GLU A 93 -15.93 14.75 9.58
N THR A 94 -15.73 16.00 10.00
CA THR A 94 -15.66 17.14 9.08
C THR A 94 -14.45 17.07 8.17
N ALA A 95 -13.30 16.63 8.69
CA ALA A 95 -12.06 16.47 7.91
C ALA A 95 -12.18 15.31 6.93
N ILE A 96 -12.76 14.19 7.36
CA ILE A 96 -13.00 13.02 6.51
C ILE A 96 -14.01 13.37 5.41
N SER A 97 -15.12 14.02 5.76
CA SER A 97 -16.14 14.44 4.78
C SER A 97 -15.58 15.45 3.78
N TRP A 98 -14.70 16.35 4.22
CA TRP A 98 -14.01 17.29 3.34
C TRP A 98 -13.07 16.57 2.35
N LEU A 99 -12.32 15.57 2.81
CA LEU A 99 -11.41 14.77 1.97
C LEU A 99 -12.17 14.00 0.88
N TYR A 100 -13.26 13.32 1.23
CA TYR A 100 -14.04 12.53 0.29
C TYR A 100 -15.08 13.33 -0.50
N ARG A 101 -15.30 14.61 -0.15
CA ARG A 101 -16.36 15.47 -0.71
C ARG A 101 -17.75 14.84 -0.63
N ALA A 102 -17.97 14.02 0.39
CA ALA A 102 -19.22 13.30 0.66
C ALA A 102 -19.44 13.22 2.17
N GLN A 103 -20.69 13.17 2.61
CA GLN A 103 -20.99 12.95 4.03
C GLN A 103 -20.64 11.50 4.40
N THR A 104 -19.63 11.34 5.26
CA THR A 104 -19.19 10.03 5.76
C THR A 104 -19.41 9.97 7.27
N PRO A 105 -20.60 9.50 7.72
CA PRO A 105 -20.87 9.36 9.14
C PRO A 105 -19.90 8.35 9.75
N CYS A 106 -19.19 8.75 10.80
CA CYS A 106 -18.18 7.91 11.41
C CYS A 106 -18.81 7.01 12.47
N ARG A 107 -18.93 5.72 12.15
CA ARG A 107 -19.26 4.73 13.16
C ARG A 107 -17.97 4.21 13.79
N LYS A 108 -17.62 4.74 14.96
CA LYS A 108 -16.44 4.26 15.72
C LYS A 108 -16.54 2.74 15.94
N GLN A 109 -15.70 2.00 15.25
CA GLN A 109 -15.42 0.60 15.54
C GLN A 109 -14.09 0.54 16.27
N ASN A 110 -14.09 -0.01 17.48
CA ASN A 110 -12.90 -0.06 18.32
C ASN A 110 -11.78 -0.96 17.76
N ASN A 111 -12.09 -1.82 16.78
CA ASN A 111 -11.17 -2.80 16.20
C ASN A 111 -11.40 -2.92 14.68
N PHE A 112 -11.01 -1.93 13.88
CA PHE A 112 -11.01 -2.07 12.42
C PHE A 112 -9.62 -2.52 11.94
N PRO A 113 -9.38 -3.83 11.69
CA PRO A 113 -8.18 -4.26 11.01
C PRO A 113 -8.31 -3.81 9.55
N ALA A 114 -7.74 -2.66 9.21
CA ALA A 114 -7.64 -2.27 7.82
C ALA A 114 -6.80 -3.31 7.06
N ASN A 115 -7.30 -3.80 5.92
CA ASN A 115 -6.66 -4.81 5.08
C ASN A 115 -5.47 -4.20 4.29
N PHE A 116 -4.51 -3.63 5.03
CA PHE A 116 -3.30 -3.09 4.44
C PHE A 116 -2.34 -4.19 3.99
N LEU A 117 -1.68 -3.91 2.87
CA LEU A 117 -0.72 -4.79 2.22
C LEU A 117 0.65 -4.88 2.91
N SER A 118 0.90 -4.04 3.90
CA SER A 118 2.19 -3.95 4.59
C SER A 118 1.99 -3.77 6.09
N ILE A 119 2.80 -4.47 6.87
CA ILE A 119 2.79 -4.38 8.33
C ILE A 119 4.00 -3.56 8.77
N SER A 120 3.77 -2.53 9.57
CA SER A 120 4.82 -1.76 10.23
C SER A 120 4.60 -1.82 11.74
N VAL A 121 5.62 -2.23 12.48
CA VAL A 121 5.58 -2.33 13.94
C VAL A 121 6.46 -1.24 14.53
N LEU A 122 5.85 -0.29 15.23
CA LEU A 122 6.59 0.74 15.95
C LEU A 122 6.95 0.22 17.35
N VAL A 123 8.24 0.04 17.61
CA VAL A 123 8.73 -0.38 18.94
C VAL A 123 9.16 0.86 19.73
N LEU A 124 8.36 1.26 20.72
CA LEU A 124 8.71 2.34 21.63
C LEU A 124 9.77 1.85 22.63
N ARG A 125 11.03 2.26 22.46
CA ARG A 125 12.04 2.11 23.50
C ARG A 125 11.93 3.28 24.47
N LYS A 126 11.51 2.99 25.71
CA LYS A 126 11.51 3.98 26.80
C LYS A 126 12.97 4.27 27.16
N ILE A 127 13.51 5.39 26.68
CA ILE A 127 14.80 5.90 27.11
C ILE A 127 14.59 6.38 28.55
N ARG A 128 15.10 5.60 29.52
CA ARG A 128 15.17 6.02 30.91
C ARG A 128 16.34 7.00 30.98
N VAL A 129 16.01 8.30 30.96
CA VAL A 129 16.95 9.39 31.31
C VAL A 129 17.21 9.33 32.81
#